data_AF-A0AAV0RL23-F1
#
_entry.id   AF-A0AAV0RL23-F1
#
_cell.length_a   1.000
_cell.length_b   1.000
_cell.length_c   1.000
_cell.angle_alpha   90.00
_cell.angle_beta   90.00
_cell.angle_gamma   90.00
#
_symmetry.space_group_name_H-M   'P 1'
#
loop_
_entity.id
_entity.type
_entity.pdbx_description
1 polymer ?
#
loop_
_entity_poly.entity_id
_entity_poly.type
_entity_poly.pdbx_seq_one_letter_code
_entity_poly.pdbx_strand_id
1 'polypeptide(L)' 'MKIGSRIGKPLCVDQATATGARLDYARVCVQVDLTKPLLSQFKIHGVTYFIQYEGLEKICLNCGKYFERSKCYCTSSPD' A
#
# COMPACT_ATOMS: atom_id res chain seq x y z
N MET A 1 -11.60 -15.62 1.36
CA MET A 1 -10.71 -14.91 0.42
C MET A 1 -10.35 -13.57 1.03
N LYS A 2 -9.06 -13.28 1.30
CA LYS A 2 -8.64 -11.98 1.85
C LYS A 2 -8.17 -11.09 0.70
N ILE A 3 -8.94 -10.05 0.36
CA ILE A 3 -8.66 -9.17 -0.80
C ILE A 3 -7.24 -8.58 -0.72
N GLY A 4 -6.78 -8.20 0.48
CA GLY A 4 -5.42 -7.69 0.69
C GLY A 4 -4.31 -8.64 0.22
N SER A 5 -4.54 -9.96 0.21
CA SER A 5 -3.56 -10.95 -0.24
C SER A 5 -3.25 -10.87 -1.74
N ARG A 6 -4.12 -10.23 -2.54
CA ARG A 6 -3.83 -9.94 -3.95
C ARG A 6 -2.88 -8.77 -4.13
N ILE A 7 -2.76 -7.90 -3.12
CA ILE A 7 -1.96 -6.68 -3.15
C ILE A 7 -0.58 -6.94 -2.50
N GLY A 8 -0.55 -7.69 -1.40
CA GLY A 8 0.65 -7.99 -0.64
C GLY A 8 0.34 -8.89 0.56
N LYS A 9 1.19 -8.88 1.58
CA LYS A 9 0.90 -9.61 2.83
C LYS A 9 -0.02 -8.75 3.72
N PRO A 10 -1.27 -9.15 3.99
CA PRO A 10 -2.18 -8.37 4.83
C PRO A 10 -1.66 -8.28 6.26
N LEU A 11 -1.70 -7.08 6.84
CA LEU A 11 -1.30 -6.79 8.22
C LEU A 11 -2.52 -6.53 9.09
N CYS A 12 -3.37 -5.59 8.68
CA CYS A 12 -4.63 -5.30 9.35
C CYS A 12 -5.67 -4.74 8.38
N VAL A 13 -6.91 -4.71 8.83
CA VAL A 13 -8.07 -4.13 8.13
C VAL A 13 -8.59 -3.02 9.02
N ASP A 14 -8.99 -1.89 8.46
CA ASP A 14 -9.58 -0.83 9.27
C ASP A 14 -10.93 -1.27 9.87
N GLN A 15 -11.29 -0.70 11.02
CA GLN A 15 -12.49 -1.14 11.73
C GLN A 15 -13.77 -0.92 10.92
N ALA A 16 -13.84 0.15 10.13
CA ALA A 16 -15.00 0.46 9.29
C ALA A 16 -15.21 -0.55 8.15
N THR A 17 -14.11 -1.06 7.56
CA THR A 17 -14.14 -2.15 6.59
C THR A 17 -14.44 -3.48 7.29
N ALA A 18 -13.90 -3.71 8.49
CA ALA A 18 -14.12 -4.94 9.24
C ALA A 18 -15.58 -5.11 9.69
N THR A 19 -16.25 -4.02 10.07
CA THR A 19 -17.67 -4.04 10.47
C THR A 19 -18.64 -3.90 9.29
N GLY A 20 -18.13 -3.68 8.07
CA GLY A 20 -18.96 -3.40 6.90
C GLY A 20 -19.68 -2.05 6.95
N ALA A 21 -19.30 -1.16 7.88
CA ALA A 21 -19.86 0.19 7.99
C ALA A 21 -19.44 1.10 6.83
N ARG A 22 -18.30 0.81 6.18
CA ARG A 22 -17.88 1.48 4.94
C ARG A 22 -18.25 0.62 3.73
N LEU A 23 -19.15 1.12 2.89
CA LEU A 23 -19.70 0.39 1.74
C LEU A 23 -18.98 0.70 0.42
N ASP A 24 -18.32 1.87 0.31
CA ASP A 24 -17.80 2.35 -0.97
C ASP A 24 -16.39 1.82 -1.31
N TYR A 25 -15.55 1.58 -0.30
CA TYR A 25 -14.20 1.05 -0.48
C TYR A 25 -13.69 0.33 0.78
N ALA A 26 -12.78 -0.62 0.57
CA ALA A 26 -12.05 -1.27 1.64
C ALA A 26 -10.70 -0.59 1.87
N ARG A 27 -10.36 -0.29 3.12
CA ARG A 27 -9.02 0.19 3.50
C ARG A 27 -8.28 -0.88 4.27
N VAL A 28 -7.14 -1.29 3.73
CA VAL A 28 -6.35 -2.41 4.23
C VAL A 28 -4.88 -2.04 4.33
N CYS A 29 -4.23 -2.43 5.42
CA CYS A 29 -2.79 -2.33 5.56
C CYS A 29 -2.15 -3.62 5.03
N VAL A 30 -1.27 -3.47 4.06
CA VAL A 30 -0.55 -4.57 3.43
C VAL A 30 0.94 -4.26 3.41
N GLN A 31 1.76 -5.28 3.64
CA GLN A 31 3.18 -5.21 3.37
C GLN A 31 3.42 -5.49 1.88
N VAL A 32 4.09 -4.56 1.20
CA VAL A 32 4.42 -4.62 -0.23
C VAL A 32 5.93 -4.50 -0.45
N ASP A 33 6.39 -5.05 -1.57
CA ASP A 33 7.79 -4.96 -1.98
C ASP A 33 7.96 -3.79 -2.95
N LEU A 34 8.64 -2.73 -2.49
CA LEU A 34 8.85 -1.50 -3.27
C LEU A 34 9.90 -1.65 -4.37
N THR A 35 10.65 -2.76 -4.40
CA THR A 35 11.57 -3.07 -5.52
C THR A 35 10.82 -3.52 -6.78
N LYS A 36 9.52 -3.81 -6.64
CA LYS A 36 8.63 -4.26 -7.71
C LYS A 36 7.58 -3.20 -8.02
N PRO A 37 7.07 -3.16 -9.26
CA PRO A 37 5.94 -2.31 -9.59
C PRO A 37 4.74 -2.65 -8.72
N LEU A 38 4.15 -1.62 -8.11
CA LEU A 38 2.95 -1.74 -7.29
C LEU A 38 1.72 -2.00 -8.17
N LEU A 39 0.81 -2.82 -7.66
CA LEU A 39 -0.42 -3.18 -8.36
C LEU A 39 -1.40 -2.00 -8.32
N SER A 40 -1.75 -1.43 -9.47
CA SER A 40 -2.68 -0.29 -9.54
C SER A 40 -4.16 -0.71 -9.53
N GLN A 41 -4.47 -1.91 -9.99
CA GLN A 41 -5.83 -2.43 -10.08
C GLN A 41 -5.87 -3.96 -10.18
N PHE A 42 -6.99 -4.57 -9.84
CA PHE A 42 -7.25 -5.99 -10.08
C PHE A 42 -8.73 -6.27 -10.35
N LYS A 43 -9.02 -7.44 -10.93
CA LYS A 43 -10.39 -7.87 -11.26
C LYS A 43 -10.89 -8.95 -10.31
N ILE A 44 -12.12 -8.82 -9.81
CA ILE A 44 -12.86 -9.85 -9.08
C ILE A 44 -14.24 -9.98 -9.71
N HIS A 45 -14.63 -11.19 -10.10
CA HIS A 45 -15.95 -11.49 -10.69
C HIS A 45 -16.39 -10.52 -11.81
N GLY A 46 -15.45 -10.10 -12.67
CA GLY A 46 -15.78 -9.18 -13.77
C GLY A 46 -15.68 -7.69 -13.41
N VAL A 47 -15.58 -7.34 -12.13
CA VAL A 47 -15.48 -5.96 -11.63
C VAL A 47 -14.01 -5.59 -11.41
N THR A 48 -13.61 -4.42 -11.91
CA THR A 48 -12.27 -3.86 -11.71
C THR A 48 -12.26 -3.00 -10.44
N TYR A 49 -11.32 -3.28 -9.56
CA TYR A 49 -11.06 -2.52 -8.34
C TYR A 49 -9.74 -1.78 -8.51
N PHE A 50 -9.76 -0.48 -8.24
CA PHE A 50 -8.58 0.37 -8.24
C PHE A 50 -7.95 0.42 -6.86
N ILE A 51 -6.62 0.50 -6.80
CA ILE A 51 -5.84 0.58 -5.57
C ILE A 51 -5.27 1.99 -5.48
N GLN A 52 -5.61 2.69 -4.39
CA GLN A 52 -4.93 3.90 -3.99
C GLN A 52 -3.98 3.57 -2.84
N TYR A 53 -2.68 3.80 -3.06
CA TYR A 53 -1.70 3.72 -1.98
C TYR A 53 -1.61 5.08 -1.28
N GLU A 54 -1.49 5.06 0.04
CA GLU A 54 -1.35 6.24 0.88
C GLU A 54 0.10 6.34 1.37
N GLY A 55 0.67 7.54 1.36
CA GLY A 55 1.99 7.81 1.95
C GLY A 55 3.18 7.35 1.11
N LEU A 56 2.99 6.92 -0.15
CA LEU A 56 4.10 6.60 -1.05
C LEU A 56 5.01 7.81 -1.27
N GLU A 57 4.45 9.01 -1.30
CA GLU A 57 5.15 10.28 -1.43
C GLU A 57 6.09 10.57 -0.24
N LYS A 58 5.89 9.87 0.88
CA LYS A 58 6.70 9.96 2.10
C LYS A 58 7.72 8.83 2.21
N ILE A 59 7.84 7.99 1.19
CA ILE A 59 8.84 6.93 1.13
C ILE A 59 9.97 7.36 0.20
N CYS A 60 11.20 7.31 0.71
CA CYS A 60 12.36 7.52 -0.13
C CYS A 60 12.61 6.30 -1.00
N LEU A 61 12.43 6.41 -2.32
CA LEU A 61 12.71 5.31 -3.26
C LEU A 61 14.20 4.92 -3.30
N ASN A 62 15.10 5.78 -2.83
CA ASN A 62 16.53 5.50 -2.79
C ASN A 62 16.95 4.64 -1.59
N CYS A 63 16.35 4.84 -0.41
CA CYS A 63 16.72 4.10 0.81
C CYS A 63 15.60 3.26 1.43
N GLY A 64 14.39 3.29 0.86
CA GLY A 64 13.21 2.56 1.34
C GLY A 64 12.63 3.06 2.67
N LYS A 65 13.14 4.16 3.23
CA LYS A 65 12.71 4.69 4.53
C LYS A 65 11.55 5.68 4.39
N TYR A 66 10.61 5.59 5.33
CA TYR A 66 9.59 6.61 5.52
C TYR A 66 10.22 7.85 6.14
N PHE A 67 9.88 9.03 5.65
CA PHE A 67 10.39 10.30 6.14
C PHE A 67 9.24 11.28 6.42
N GLU A 68 9.28 11.93 7.58
CA GLU A 68 8.23 12.85 8.05
C GLU A 68 8.50 14.31 7.61
N ARG A 69 9.73 14.60 7.18
CA ARG A 69 10.17 15.91 6.68
C ARG A 69 9.88 16.06 5.19
N SER A 70 10.10 17.24 4.62
CA SER A 70 9.86 17.49 3.19
C SER A 70 10.89 16.81 2.26
N LYS A 71 12.03 16.35 2.80
CA LYS A 71 13.10 15.68 2.04
C LYS A 71 13.76 14.57 2.85
N CYS A 72 14.13 13.49 2.16
CA CYS A 72 15.02 12.46 2.68
C CYS A 72 16.49 12.88 2.47
N TYR A 73 17.33 12.76 3.51
CA TYR A 73 18.77 13.02 3.45
C TYR A 73 19.56 11.71 3.45
N CYS A 74 19.20 10.78 2.56
CA CYS A 74 20.00 9.57 2.38
C CYS A 74 21.33 9.95 1.73
N THR A 75 22.42 9.90 2.50
CA THR A 75 23.76 9.75 1.93
C THR A 75 23.78 8.36 1.31
N SER A 76 23.77 8.26 -0.02
CA SER A 76 24.17 7.02 -0.68
C SER A 76 25.59 6.73 -0.22
N SER A 77 25.76 5.87 0.77
CA SER A 77 27.04 5.18 0.98
C SER A 77 27.07 4.10 -0.10
N PRO A 78 27.93 4.22 -1.12
CA PRO A 78 28.21 3.10 -1.99
C PRO A 78 29.03 2.12 -1.15
N ASP A 79 28.44 0.97 -0.83
CA ASP A 79 29.21 -0.24 -0.53
C ASP A 79 29.54 -0.94 -1.85
#